data_AF-A0A2D0KAI9-F1
#
_entry.id   AF-A0A2D0KAI9-F1
#
_cell.length_a   1.000
_cell.length_b   1.000
_cell.length_c   1.000
_cell.angle_alpha   90.00
_cell.angle_beta   90.00
_cell.angle_gamma   90.00
#
_symmetry.space_group_name_H-M   'P 1'
#
loop_
_entity.id
_entity.type
_entity.pdbx_description
1 polymer ?
#
loop_
_entity_poly.entity_id
_entity_poly.type
_entity_poly.pdbx_seq_one_letter_code
_entity_poly.pdbx_strand_id
1 'polypeptide(L)'
;MIFTNFDEAQAYARKRRLKEGRHFAIRQRKERLYVTRLADCKRPTWSTLDDFRFECYGVVPHRVKKLEPSDTPLIIGLLASGLSQRVVAHKFDVTRGAIRRLINRVKQQQTVAGIR
;
A
#
# COMPACT_ATOMS: atom_id res chain seq x y z
N MET A 1 11.69 12.33 -6.82
CA MET A 1 11.09 11.55 -7.92
C MET A 1 9.94 10.73 -7.37
N ILE A 2 8.84 10.62 -8.11
CA ILE A 2 7.61 9.91 -7.72
C ILE A 2 7.43 8.72 -8.66
N PHE A 3 7.11 7.56 -8.11
CA PHE A 3 6.88 6.33 -8.85
C PHE A 3 5.45 5.82 -8.59
N THR A 4 4.89 5.14 -9.58
CA THR A 4 3.61 4.41 -9.47
C THR A 4 3.83 2.90 -9.43
N ASN A 5 4.97 2.41 -9.95
CA ASN A 5 5.38 1.02 -9.91
C ASN A 5 6.47 0.79 -8.84
N PHE A 6 6.35 -0.30 -8.08
CA PHE A 6 7.27 -0.65 -7.01
C PHE A 6 8.63 -1.15 -7.52
N ASP A 7 8.64 -1.93 -8.59
CA ASP A 7 9.87 -2.48 -9.18
C ASP A 7 10.73 -1.37 -9.76
N GLU A 8 10.11 -0.38 -10.41
CA GLU A 8 10.78 0.83 -10.89
C GLU A 8 11.40 1.64 -9.73
N ALA A 9 10.66 1.79 -8.63
CA ALA A 9 11.15 2.48 -7.44
C ALA A 9 12.33 1.74 -6.80
N GLN A 10 12.31 0.39 -6.78
CA GLN A 10 13.42 -0.44 -6.29
C GLN A 10 14.64 -0.32 -7.19
N ALA A 11 14.48 -0.48 -8.51
CA ALA A 11 15.56 -0.36 -9.48
C ALA A 11 16.23 1.02 -9.37
N TYR A 12 15.43 2.08 -9.24
CA TYR A 12 15.95 3.43 -9.04
C TYR A 12 16.70 3.58 -7.71
N ALA A 13 16.16 3.07 -6.61
CA ALA A 13 16.81 3.11 -5.30
C ALA A 13 18.15 2.36 -5.29
N ARG A 14 18.22 1.19 -5.93
CA ARG A 14 19.47 0.41 -6.12
C ARG A 14 20.48 1.19 -6.96
N LYS A 15 20.05 1.76 -8.09
CA LYS A 15 20.90 2.61 -8.94
C LYS A 15 21.47 3.80 -8.17
N ARG A 16 20.65 4.48 -7.36
CA ARG A 16 21.11 5.58 -6.51
C ARG A 16 22.08 5.13 -5.43
N ARG A 17 21.85 3.98 -4.81
CA ARG A 17 22.80 3.41 -3.85
C ARG A 17 24.17 3.16 -4.49
N LEU A 18 24.20 2.54 -5.67
CA LEU A 18 25.45 2.31 -6.39
C LEU A 18 26.19 3.61 -6.71
N LYS A 19 25.45 4.67 -7.08
CA LYS A 19 26.03 5.99 -7.40
C LYS A 19 26.51 6.77 -6.17
N GLU A 20 25.79 6.71 -5.06
CA GLU A 20 26.02 7.59 -3.89
C GLU A 20 26.64 6.88 -2.68
N GLY A 21 26.77 5.56 -2.71
CA GLY A 21 27.27 4.76 -1.59
C GLY A 21 26.38 4.79 -0.33
N ARG A 22 25.13 5.26 -0.46
CA ARG A 22 24.19 5.44 0.66
C ARG A 22 22.98 4.52 0.52
N HIS A 23 22.35 4.20 1.64
CA HIS A 23 21.10 3.43 1.65
C HIS A 23 19.88 4.30 1.39
N PHE A 24 18.94 3.75 0.62
CA PHE A 24 17.70 4.40 0.21
C PHE A 24 16.51 3.55 0.63
N ALA A 25 15.39 4.22 0.83
CA ALA A 25 14.12 3.63 1.20
C ALA A 25 13.04 4.03 0.21
N ILE A 26 12.10 3.12 -0.01
CA ILE A 26 10.83 3.41 -0.65
C ILE A 26 9.82 3.70 0.44
N ARG A 27 9.14 4.84 0.35
CA ARG A 27 8.00 5.19 1.18
C ARG A 27 6.78 5.30 0.31
N GLN A 28 5.70 4.58 0.67
CA GLN A 28 4.41 4.81 0.04
C GLN A 28 3.62 5.91 0.76
N ARG A 29 3.05 6.83 -0.02
CA ARG A 29 2.04 7.80 0.44
C ARG A 29 0.89 7.80 -0.56
N LYS A 30 -0.29 7.33 -0.13
CA LYS A 30 -1.45 7.06 -1.02
C LYS A 30 -1.04 6.05 -2.12
N GLU A 31 -1.34 6.30 -3.38
CA GLU A 31 -0.90 5.48 -4.53
C GLU A 31 0.48 5.85 -5.07
N ARG A 32 1.24 6.72 -4.38
CA ARG A 32 2.54 7.20 -4.85
C ARG A 32 3.68 6.64 -4.02
N LEU A 33 4.73 6.24 -4.71
CA LEU A 33 5.97 5.73 -4.12
C LEU A 33 7.06 6.80 -4.25
N TYR A 34 7.78 6.98 -3.15
CA TYR A 34 8.84 7.98 -3.04
C TYR A 34 10.12 7.28 -2.63
N VAL A 35 11.20 7.54 -3.36
CA VAL A 35 12.54 7.08 -2.97
C VAL A 35 13.24 8.19 -2.21
N THR A 36 13.55 7.95 -0.93
CA THR A 36 14.27 8.89 -0.06
C THR A 36 15.51 8.20 0.50
N ARG A 37 16.45 8.97 1.07
CA ARG A 37 17.52 8.35 1.86
C ARG A 37 16.90 7.61 3.03
N LEU A 38 17.50 6.49 3.41
CA LEU A 38 16.99 5.66 4.49
C LEU A 38 16.96 6.43 5.83
N ALA A 39 18.00 7.22 6.12
CA ALA A 39 18.09 8.04 7.33
C ALA A 39 16.92 9.04 7.49
N ASP A 40 16.34 9.49 6.37
CA ASP A 40 15.24 10.45 6.35
C ASP A 40 13.85 9.75 6.35
N CYS A 41 13.82 8.42 6.32
CA CYS A 41 12.60 7.63 6.17
C CYS A 41 12.18 6.97 7.48
N LYS A 42 11.21 7.57 8.19
CA LYS A 42 10.68 7.02 9.45
C LYS A 42 9.87 5.71 9.29
N ARG A 43 9.32 5.45 8.10
CA ARG A 43 8.42 4.31 7.83
C ARG A 43 8.62 3.81 6.39
N PRO A 44 9.74 3.15 6.10
CA PRO A 44 9.98 2.57 4.79
C PRO A 44 9.00 1.42 4.52
N THR A 45 8.48 1.36 3.31
CA THR A 45 7.83 0.16 2.76
C THR A 45 8.87 -0.89 2.38
N TRP A 46 10.06 -0.45 1.98
CA TRP A 46 11.22 -1.27 1.65
C TRP A 46 12.49 -0.42 1.70
N SER A 47 13.65 -1.03 1.87
CA SER A 47 14.95 -0.36 1.80
C SER A 47 16.02 -1.17 1.08
N THR A 48 17.07 -0.51 0.60
CA THR A 48 18.22 -1.20 0.00
C THR A 48 19.05 -2.00 1.02
N LEU A 49 18.76 -1.92 2.33
CA LEU A 49 19.32 -2.85 3.32
C LEU A 49 18.61 -4.21 3.31
N ASP A 50 17.36 -4.25 2.85
CA ASP A 50 16.56 -5.48 2.78
C ASP A 50 17.20 -6.48 1.80
N ASP A 51 17.94 -5.99 0.81
CA ASP A 51 18.77 -6.79 -0.12
C ASP A 51 19.92 -7.55 0.58
N PHE A 52 20.32 -7.15 1.80
CA PHE A 52 21.46 -7.75 2.55
C PHE A 52 20.97 -8.61 3.70
N ARG A 53 20.07 -8.07 4.53
CA ARG A 53 19.55 -8.72 5.75
C ARG A 53 18.16 -8.20 6.08
N PHE A 54 17.16 -8.69 5.36
CA PHE A 54 15.73 -8.41 5.61
C PHE A 54 15.32 -8.58 7.10
N GLU A 55 15.87 -9.57 7.80
CA GLU A 55 15.46 -9.95 9.15
C GLU A 55 16.00 -9.03 10.28
N CYS A 56 17.08 -8.29 10.04
CA CYS A 56 17.79 -7.54 11.09
C CYS A 56 17.30 -6.10 11.29
N TYR A 57 16.55 -5.52 10.35
CA TYR A 57 16.20 -4.09 10.37
C TYR A 57 14.76 -3.79 10.76
N GLY A 58 13.97 -4.81 11.16
CA GLY A 58 12.62 -4.60 11.68
C GLY A 58 11.68 -3.87 10.71
N VAL A 59 12.00 -3.84 9.41
CA VAL A 59 11.16 -3.24 8.38
C VAL A 59 10.03 -4.22 8.12
N VAL A 60 8.98 -4.15 8.93
CA VAL A 60 7.69 -4.77 8.59
C VAL A 60 7.16 -3.96 7.39
N PRO A 61 7.17 -4.50 6.16
CA PRO A 61 6.79 -3.73 4.99
C PRO A 61 5.38 -3.19 5.20
N HIS A 62 5.24 -1.86 5.18
CA HIS A 62 3.94 -1.24 5.29
C HIS A 62 3.09 -1.74 4.12
N ARG A 63 2.07 -2.58 4.41
CA ARG A 63 1.25 -3.23 3.38
C ARG A 63 0.84 -2.21 2.33
N VAL A 64 1.25 -2.47 1.09
CA VAL A 64 0.85 -1.70 -0.07
C VAL A 64 -0.67 -1.59 -0.07
N LYS A 65 -1.21 -0.39 -0.36
CA LYS A 65 -2.64 -0.24 -0.63
C LYS A 65 -2.99 -1.16 -1.81
N LYS A 66 -3.65 -2.29 -1.53
CA LYS A 66 -4.06 -3.29 -2.54
C LYS A 66 -5.45 -3.07 -3.12
N LEU A 67 -6.24 -2.17 -2.52
CA LEU A 67 -7.61 -1.92 -2.96
C LEU A 67 -7.64 -0.74 -3.92
N GLU A 68 -7.86 -1.04 -5.18
CA GLU A 68 -8.15 -0.07 -6.22
C GLU A 68 -9.64 0.32 -6.19
N PRO A 69 -10.01 1.52 -6.68
CA PRO A 69 -11.42 1.90 -6.79
C PRO A 69 -12.27 0.89 -7.56
N SER A 70 -11.70 0.26 -8.59
CA SER A 70 -12.32 -0.80 -9.41
C SER A 70 -12.68 -2.07 -8.63
N ASP A 71 -12.04 -2.32 -7.48
CA ASP A 71 -12.36 -3.47 -6.63
C ASP A 71 -13.65 -3.24 -5.82
N THR A 72 -14.08 -1.99 -5.71
CA THR A 72 -15.20 -1.60 -4.85
C THR A 72 -16.52 -2.30 -5.21
N PRO A 73 -16.97 -2.35 -6.48
CA PRO A 73 -18.21 -3.06 -6.83
C PRO A 73 -18.12 -4.56 -6.53
N LEU A 74 -16.97 -5.18 -6.79
CA LEU A 74 -16.74 -6.60 -6.53
C LEU A 74 -16.75 -6.92 -5.03
N ILE A 75 -16.13 -6.08 -4.20
CA ILE A 75 -16.15 -6.20 -2.74
C ILE A 75 -17.56 -6.07 -2.19
N ILE A 76 -18.34 -5.10 -2.68
CA ILE A 76 -19.74 -4.92 -2.28
C ILE A 76 -20.58 -6.14 -2.69
N GLY A 77 -20.41 -6.63 -3.92
CA GLY A 77 -21.12 -7.81 -4.43
C GLY A 77 -20.86 -9.07 -3.59
N LEU A 78 -19.59 -9.33 -3.23
CA LEU A 78 -19.22 -10.46 -2.39
C LEU A 78 -19.79 -10.36 -0.96
N LEU A 79 -19.87 -9.15 -0.40
CA LEU A 79 -20.51 -8.94 0.89
C LEU A 79 -22.03 -9.14 0.81
N ALA A 80 -22.66 -8.67 -0.28
CA ALA A 80 -24.09 -8.84 -0.52
C ALA A 80 -24.47 -10.31 -0.75
N SER A 81 -23.58 -11.12 -1.32
CA SER A 81 -23.77 -12.58 -1.45
C SER A 81 -23.53 -13.35 -0.15
N GLY A 82 -23.35 -12.66 0.99
CA GLY A 82 -23.27 -13.27 2.32
C GLY A 82 -21.86 -13.61 2.80
N LEU A 83 -20.80 -13.29 2.05
CA LEU A 83 -19.44 -13.52 2.55
C LEU A 83 -19.13 -12.55 3.71
N SER A 84 -18.47 -13.07 4.74
CA SER A 84 -18.03 -12.24 5.85
C SER A 84 -16.90 -11.27 5.44
N GLN A 85 -16.82 -10.11 6.11
CA GLN A 85 -15.74 -9.15 5.91
C GLN A 85 -14.34 -9.78 6.08
N ARG A 86 -14.21 -10.82 6.92
CA ARG A 86 -12.94 -11.53 7.14
C ARG A 86 -12.52 -12.31 5.89
N VAL A 87 -13.46 -13.02 5.27
CA VAL A 87 -13.20 -13.82 4.07
C VAL A 87 -12.90 -12.91 2.89
N VAL A 88 -13.67 -11.83 2.71
CA VAL A 88 -13.41 -10.84 1.67
C VAL A 88 -12.04 -10.17 1.88
N ALA A 89 -11.72 -9.77 3.12
CA ALA A 89 -10.40 -9.20 3.41
C ALA A 89 -9.25 -10.14 3.06
N HIS A 90 -9.41 -11.44 3.34
CA HIS A 90 -8.43 -12.46 2.96
C HIS A 90 -8.29 -12.57 1.43
N LYS A 91 -9.40 -12.59 0.69
CA LYS A 91 -9.40 -12.71 -0.79
C LYS A 91 -8.70 -11.54 -1.49
N PHE A 92 -8.78 -10.35 -0.92
CA PHE A 92 -8.12 -9.13 -1.42
C PHE A 92 -6.78 -8.84 -0.71
N ASP A 93 -6.30 -9.78 0.12
CA ASP A 93 -5.06 -9.68 0.91
C ASP A 93 -4.93 -8.33 1.67
N VAL A 94 -6.04 -7.92 2.27
CA VAL A 94 -6.15 -6.70 3.06
C VAL A 94 -6.61 -6.99 4.48
N THR A 95 -6.57 -5.99 5.35
CA THR A 95 -7.08 -6.12 6.71
C THR A 95 -8.60 -5.96 6.73
N ARG A 96 -9.29 -6.59 7.70
CA ARG A 96 -10.73 -6.37 7.93
C ARG A 96 -11.07 -4.89 8.11
N GLY A 97 -10.16 -4.12 8.73
CA GLY A 97 -10.31 -2.67 8.90
C GLY A 97 -10.24 -1.89 7.57
N ALA A 98 -9.51 -2.38 6.56
CA ALA A 98 -9.52 -1.78 5.23
C ALA A 98 -10.88 -1.94 4.55
N ILE A 99 -11.45 -3.16 4.58
CA ILE A 99 -12.81 -3.43 4.07
C ILE A 99 -13.85 -2.57 4.79
N ARG A 100 -13.80 -2.49 6.13
CA ARG A 100 -14.71 -1.63 6.91
C ARG A 100 -14.63 -0.15 6.49
N ARG A 101 -13.41 0.39 6.32
CA ARG A 101 -13.22 1.79 5.89
C ARG A 101 -13.74 2.03 4.49
N LEU A 102 -13.58 1.06 3.58
CA LEU A 102 -14.14 1.12 2.23
C LEU A 102 -15.67 1.16 2.28
N ILE A 103 -16.31 0.26 3.02
CA ILE A 103 -17.78 0.24 3.18
C ILE A 103 -18.28 1.58 3.73
N ASN A 104 -17.67 2.10 4.79
CA ASN A 104 -18.08 3.38 5.38
C ASN A 104 -17.97 4.54 4.38
N ARG A 105 -16.91 4.56 3.56
CA ARG A 105 -16.74 5.57 2.50
C ARG A 105 -17.84 5.47 1.44
N VAL A 106 -18.16 4.26 0.98
CA VAL A 106 -19.21 4.02 -0.01
C VAL A 106 -20.57 4.48 0.52
N LYS A 107 -20.90 4.10 1.77
CA LYS A 107 -22.13 4.54 2.43
C LYS A 107 -22.22 6.07 2.50
N GLN A 108 -21.14 6.72 2.92
CA GLN A 108 -21.07 8.19 2.96
C GLN A 108 -21.29 8.82 1.58
N GLN A 109 -20.70 8.26 0.52
CA GLN A 109 -20.89 8.75 -0.85
C GLN A 109 -22.32 8.54 -1.35
N GLN A 110 -22.97 7.42 -1.02
CA GLN A 110 -24.37 7.18 -1.37
C GLN A 110 -25.32 8.14 -0.64
N THR A 111 -25.08 8.43 0.65
CA THR A 111 -25.86 9.45 1.37
C THR A 111 -25.70 10.86 0.81
N VAL A 112 -24.53 11.20 0.26
CA VAL A 112 -24.31 12.52 -0.38
C VAL A 112 -24.92 12.58 -1.78
N ALA A 113 -24.95 11.46 -2.51
CA ALA A 113 -25.58 11.37 -3.84
C ALA A 113 -27.11 11.26 -3.80
N GLY A 114 -27.69 10.78 -2.69
CA GLY A 114 -29.13 10.64 -2.48
C GLY A 114 -29.84 11.88 -1.91
N ILE A 115 -29.13 13.00 -1.74
CA ILE A 115 -29.73 14.32 -1.48
C ILE A 115 -29.76 15.06 -2.82
N ARG A 116 -30.70 14.68 -3.67
CA ARG A 116 -31.19 15.45 -4.83
C ARG A 116 -32.54 14.92 -5.26
#